data_AF-A0A970RS26-F1
#
_entry.id   AF-A0A970RS26-F1
#
_cell.length_a   1.000
_cell.length_b   1.000
_cell.length_c   1.000
_cell.angle_alpha   90.00
_cell.angle_beta   90.00
_cell.angle_gamma   90.00
#
_symmetry.space_group_name_H-M   'P 1'
#
loop_
_entity.id
_entity.type
_entity.pdbx_description
1 polymer ?
#
loop_
_entity_poly.entity_id
_entity_poly.type
_entity_poly.pdbx_seq_one_letter_code
_entity_poly.pdbx_strand_id
1 'polypeptide(L)'
;MEKTEARRAYGSTFFGFTFISYGQRGKQGRTSFQVKKRKKLEKRIRLITKRNRGVSIEVVIKELNRVLVEWIGDFARRYLERLMGWIRRRIRQYLWKQWRNGKNRKHRLRQRGVDKWKLEKWELGSNSYWKMAEVMKAFIDIEILHQHYKLADIPGYYNKLRAERIGQDGIVLDFRYNSLFC
;
A
#
# COMPACT_ATOMS: atom_id res chain seq x y z
N MET A 1 27.12 7.63 -17.46
CA MET A 1 26.89 6.20 -17.15
C MET A 1 26.57 5.52 -18.47
N GLU A 2 27.50 4.73 -18.99
CA GLU A 2 27.24 3.86 -20.13
C GLU A 2 26.07 2.92 -19.81
N LYS A 3 25.20 2.71 -20.80
CA LYS A 3 23.95 1.95 -20.65
C LYS A 3 24.15 0.43 -20.80
N THR A 4 25.32 -0.01 -21.22
CA THR A 4 25.61 -1.39 -21.61
C THR A 4 26.93 -1.84 -21.00
N GLU A 5 26.87 -2.83 -20.14
CA GLU A 5 28.02 -3.45 -19.47
C GLU A 5 27.72 -4.95 -19.32
N ALA A 6 28.68 -5.82 -19.67
CA ALA A 6 28.58 -7.25 -19.41
C ALA A 6 28.89 -7.52 -17.94
N ARG A 7 27.85 -7.80 -17.14
CA ARG A 7 27.96 -8.06 -15.70
C ARG A 7 27.07 -9.21 -15.26
N ARG A 8 27.40 -9.81 -14.11
CA ARG A 8 26.54 -10.82 -13.46
C ARG A 8 25.15 -10.25 -13.18
N ALA A 9 24.13 -11.10 -13.32
CA ALA A 9 22.74 -10.71 -13.09
C ALA A 9 22.50 -10.23 -11.65
N TYR A 10 23.11 -10.88 -10.65
CA TYR A 10 22.99 -10.45 -9.26
C TYR A 10 23.44 -9.00 -9.07
N GLY A 11 22.56 -8.20 -8.45
CA GLY A 11 22.76 -6.77 -8.25
C GLY A 11 22.58 -5.90 -9.51
N SER A 12 22.38 -6.48 -10.70
CA SER A 12 22.08 -5.72 -11.91
C SER A 12 20.62 -5.26 -11.92
N THR A 13 20.35 -4.18 -12.65
CA THR A 13 18.99 -3.63 -12.79
C THR A 13 18.47 -3.80 -14.21
N PHE A 14 17.30 -4.41 -14.38
CA PHE A 14 16.62 -4.54 -15.65
C PHE A 14 15.14 -4.16 -15.50
N PHE A 15 14.63 -3.30 -16.38
CA PHE A 15 13.23 -2.83 -16.38
C PHE A 15 12.71 -2.28 -15.03
N GLY A 16 13.62 -1.79 -14.16
CA GLY A 16 13.30 -1.31 -12.82
C GLY A 16 13.20 -2.39 -11.73
N PHE A 17 13.65 -3.61 -12.03
CA PHE A 17 13.88 -4.68 -11.08
C PHE A 17 15.38 -4.88 -10.87
N THR A 18 15.77 -5.23 -9.64
CA THR A 18 17.12 -5.62 -9.26
C THR A 18 17.11 -7.09 -8.93
N PHE A 19 18.00 -7.88 -9.53
CA PHE A 19 18.11 -9.30 -9.18
C PHE A 19 18.86 -9.46 -7.84
N ILE A 20 18.27 -10.20 -6.90
CA ILE A 20 18.80 -10.41 -5.54
C ILE A 20 19.26 -11.85 -5.33
N SER A 21 19.04 -12.75 -6.28
CA SER A 21 19.59 -14.10 -6.22
C SER A 21 19.86 -14.61 -7.62
N TYR A 22 20.78 -15.55 -7.71
CA TYR A 22 21.11 -16.23 -8.97
C TYR A 22 20.05 -17.26 -9.40
N GLY A 23 19.01 -17.48 -8.58
CA GLY A 23 18.26 -18.74 -8.63
C GLY A 23 19.16 -19.91 -8.17
N GLN A 24 18.55 -21.02 -7.75
CA GLN A 24 19.26 -22.30 -7.60
C GLN A 24 18.58 -23.28 -8.56
N ARG A 25 19.23 -24.38 -8.95
CA ARG A 25 18.55 -25.46 -9.68
C ARG A 25 17.27 -25.85 -8.90
N GLY A 26 16.11 -25.80 -9.56
CA GLY A 26 14.81 -26.04 -8.95
C GLY A 26 14.19 -24.88 -8.14
N LYS A 27 14.84 -23.70 -8.05
CA LYS A 27 14.31 -22.51 -7.36
C LYS A 27 14.40 -21.26 -8.22
N GLN A 28 13.26 -20.61 -8.46
CA GLN A 28 13.19 -19.33 -9.17
C GLN A 28 14.06 -18.24 -8.51
N GLY A 29 14.74 -17.45 -9.34
CA GLY A 29 15.48 -16.26 -8.90
C GLY A 29 14.56 -15.21 -8.28
N ARG A 30 15.06 -14.44 -7.30
CA ARG A 30 14.30 -13.39 -6.63
C ARG A 30 14.66 -12.02 -7.19
N THR A 31 13.65 -11.20 -7.47
CA THR A 31 13.82 -9.80 -7.86
C THR A 31 13.31 -8.87 -6.76
N SER A 32 13.97 -7.73 -6.57
CA SER A 32 13.45 -6.61 -5.80
C SER A 32 13.22 -5.44 -6.74
N PHE A 33 12.08 -4.79 -6.59
CA PHE A 33 11.83 -3.53 -7.26
C PHE A 33 12.85 -2.44 -6.85
N GLN A 34 13.25 -1.60 -7.81
CA GLN A 34 14.29 -0.60 -7.66
C GLN A 34 13.93 0.45 -6.59
N VAL A 35 14.90 0.79 -5.73
CA VAL A 35 14.75 1.76 -4.64
C VAL A 35 14.28 3.14 -5.13
N LYS A 36 14.76 3.58 -6.30
CA LYS A 36 14.36 4.88 -6.89
C LYS A 36 12.85 4.96 -7.16
N LYS A 37 12.27 3.93 -7.78
CA LYS A 37 10.84 3.88 -8.07
C LYS A 37 10.00 3.81 -6.78
N ARG A 38 10.43 3.04 -5.77
CA ARG A 38 9.80 3.02 -4.41
C ARG A 38 9.74 4.42 -3.79
N LYS A 39 10.88 5.12 -3.78
CA LYS A 39 10.97 6.49 -3.24
C LYS A 39 10.07 7.46 -4.01
N LYS A 40 9.95 7.33 -5.33
CA LYS A 40 9.05 8.15 -6.16
C LYS A 40 7.58 7.95 -5.79
N LEU A 41 7.16 6.68 -5.62
CA LEU A 41 5.80 6.34 -5.18
C LEU A 41 5.51 6.90 -3.78
N GLU A 42 6.40 6.68 -2.82
CA GLU A 42 6.24 7.19 -1.46
C GLU A 42 6.18 8.73 -1.42
N LYS A 43 6.98 9.41 -2.25
CA LYS A 43 6.92 10.87 -2.40
C LYS A 43 5.56 11.32 -2.94
N ARG A 44 5.04 10.67 -3.98
CA ARG A 44 3.71 10.97 -4.56
C ARG A 44 2.60 10.76 -3.53
N ILE A 45 2.63 9.65 -2.78
CA ILE A 45 1.69 9.38 -1.69
C ILE A 45 1.76 10.46 -0.61
N ARG A 46 2.95 10.91 -0.20
CA ARG A 46 3.11 11.99 0.79
C ARG A 46 2.47 13.30 0.34
N LEU A 47 2.60 13.63 -0.94
CA LEU A 47 2.01 14.83 -1.53
C LEU A 47 0.48 14.74 -1.50
N ILE A 48 -0.08 13.63 -1.95
CA ILE A 48 -1.54 13.41 -1.99
C ILE A 48 -2.13 13.46 -0.57
N THR A 49 -1.47 12.82 0.39
CA THR A 49 -1.91 12.71 1.79
C THR A 49 -1.35 13.81 2.70
N LYS A 50 -0.91 14.95 2.13
CA LYS A 50 -0.40 16.05 2.93
C LYS A 50 -1.54 16.63 3.78
N ARG A 51 -1.36 16.63 5.12
CA ARG A 51 -2.38 17.03 6.10
C ARG A 51 -2.99 18.43 5.92
N ASN A 52 -2.32 19.33 5.20
CA ASN A 52 -2.74 20.72 4.99
C ASN A 52 -3.25 20.96 3.55
N ARG A 53 -3.81 19.95 2.86
CA ARG A 53 -4.30 20.13 1.48
C ARG A 53 -5.60 20.93 1.38
N GLY A 54 -6.43 20.96 2.42
CA GLY A 54 -7.72 21.66 2.37
C GLY A 54 -8.79 21.02 1.48
N VAL A 55 -8.55 19.82 0.95
CA VAL A 55 -9.52 19.07 0.12
C VAL A 55 -10.26 18.02 0.94
N SER A 56 -11.43 17.56 0.46
CA SER A 56 -12.18 16.49 1.13
C SER A 56 -11.39 15.18 1.14
N ILE A 57 -11.67 14.33 2.13
CA ILE A 57 -10.98 13.03 2.25
C ILE A 57 -11.30 12.11 1.05
N GLU A 58 -12.50 12.21 0.48
CA GLU A 58 -12.92 11.43 -0.69
C GLU A 58 -12.04 11.74 -1.91
N VAL A 59 -11.68 13.00 -2.13
CA VAL A 59 -10.76 13.40 -3.20
C VAL A 59 -9.37 12.82 -2.95
N VAL A 60 -8.87 12.89 -1.72
CA VAL A 60 -7.56 12.31 -1.35
C VAL A 60 -7.55 10.81 -1.63
N ILE A 61 -8.61 10.08 -1.28
CA ILE A 61 -8.70 8.63 -1.47
C ILE A 61 -8.85 8.27 -2.94
N LYS A 62 -9.63 9.03 -3.71
CA LYS A 62 -9.74 8.83 -5.16
C LYS A 62 -8.39 8.99 -5.86
N GLU A 63 -7.63 10.03 -5.53
CA GLU A 63 -6.27 10.22 -6.04
C GLU A 63 -5.32 9.10 -5.59
N LEU A 64 -5.39 8.70 -4.32
CA LEU A 64 -4.59 7.58 -3.78
C LEU A 64 -4.88 6.28 -4.54
N ASN A 65 -6.15 5.92 -4.70
CA ASN A 65 -6.55 4.68 -5.36
C ASN A 65 -6.02 4.62 -6.79
N ARG A 66 -6.10 5.72 -7.54
CA ARG A 66 -5.57 5.80 -8.91
C ARG A 66 -4.06 5.53 -8.95
N VAL A 67 -3.30 6.13 -8.04
CA VAL A 67 -1.87 5.88 -7.90
C VAL A 67 -1.57 4.48 -7.41
N LEU A 68 -2.40 3.88 -6.57
CA LEU A 68 -2.12 2.53 -6.07
C LEU A 68 -2.36 1.45 -7.13
N VAL A 69 -3.42 1.59 -7.94
CA VAL A 69 -3.74 0.67 -9.03
C VAL A 69 -2.67 0.71 -10.12
N GLU A 70 -2.22 1.90 -10.53
CA GLU A 70 -1.13 2.09 -11.51
C GLU A 70 0.16 1.32 -11.15
N TRP A 71 0.39 1.10 -9.85
CA TRP A 71 1.67 0.65 -9.34
C TRP A 71 1.64 -0.80 -8.84
N ILE A 72 0.47 -1.43 -8.70
CA ILE A 72 0.30 -2.71 -8.00
C ILE A 72 1.06 -3.90 -8.62
N GLY A 73 1.22 -3.91 -9.96
CA GLY A 73 1.83 -5.02 -10.69
C GLY A 73 3.34 -5.17 -10.47
N ASP A 74 3.98 -4.10 -9.99
CA ASP A 74 5.44 -3.96 -9.96
C ASP A 74 6.08 -4.32 -8.60
N PHE A 75 5.28 -4.45 -7.53
CA PHE A 75 5.81 -4.61 -6.18
C PHE A 75 5.65 -6.02 -5.62
N ALA A 76 6.61 -6.39 -4.77
CA ALA A 76 6.51 -7.58 -3.94
C ALA A 76 5.44 -7.41 -2.85
N ARG A 77 4.68 -8.47 -2.58
CA ARG A 77 3.61 -8.52 -1.54
C ARG A 77 4.00 -7.88 -0.21
N ARG A 78 5.15 -8.28 0.37
CA ARG A 78 5.62 -7.76 1.67
C ARG A 78 5.82 -6.24 1.67
N TYR A 79 6.21 -5.67 0.53
CA TYR A 79 6.33 -4.22 0.40
C TYR A 79 4.94 -3.56 0.34
N LEU A 80 3.99 -4.13 -0.40
CA LEU A 80 2.61 -3.63 -0.49
C LEU A 80 1.92 -3.63 0.88
N GLU A 81 2.05 -4.71 1.66
CA GLU A 81 1.46 -4.80 3.01
C GLU A 81 1.99 -3.67 3.93
N ARG A 82 3.31 -3.46 3.93
CA ARG A 82 3.94 -2.37 4.69
C ARG A 82 3.51 -1.00 4.20
N LEU A 83 3.47 -0.80 2.89
CA LEU A 83 3.04 0.45 2.26
C LEU A 83 1.59 0.78 2.63
N MET A 84 0.68 -0.20 2.56
CA MET A 84 -0.72 -0.04 2.92
C MET A 84 -0.92 0.22 4.40
N GLY A 85 -0.14 -0.39 5.29
CA GLY A 85 -0.10 -0.02 6.72
C GLY A 85 0.23 1.46 6.92
N TRP A 86 1.26 1.94 6.22
CA TRP A 86 1.68 3.34 6.28
C TRP A 86 0.64 4.30 5.68
N ILE A 87 0.01 3.96 4.55
CA ILE A 87 -1.06 4.76 3.92
C ILE A 87 -2.26 4.89 4.85
N ARG A 88 -2.75 3.79 5.43
CA ARG A 88 -3.89 3.81 6.35
C ARG A 88 -3.63 4.72 7.55
N ARG A 89 -2.41 4.69 8.10
CA ARG A 89 -2.02 5.62 9.18
C ARG A 89 -2.02 7.08 8.71
N ARG A 90 -1.56 7.38 7.49
CA ARG A 90 -1.62 8.73 6.94
C ARG A 90 -3.06 9.22 6.71
N ILE A 91 -3.97 8.35 6.28
CA ILE A 91 -5.39 8.69 6.13
C ILE A 91 -6.00 9.01 7.50
N ARG A 92 -5.75 8.20 8.53
CA ARG A 92 -6.18 8.49 9.91
C ARG A 92 -5.61 9.83 10.40
N GLN A 93 -4.34 10.11 10.12
CA GLN A 93 -3.72 11.40 10.43
C GLN A 93 -4.44 12.57 9.73
N TYR A 94 -4.80 12.40 8.46
CA TYR A 94 -5.51 13.41 7.68
C TYR A 94 -6.89 13.70 8.28
N LEU A 95 -7.65 12.64 8.60
CA LEU A 95 -8.95 12.75 9.28
C LEU A 95 -8.84 13.44 10.64
N TRP A 96 -7.84 13.07 11.44
CA TRP A 96 -7.59 13.70 12.74
C TRP A 96 -7.38 15.21 12.63
N LYS A 97 -6.61 15.63 11.62
CA LYS A 97 -6.35 17.04 11.35
C LYS A 97 -7.60 17.77 10.86
N GLN A 98 -8.35 17.17 9.95
CA GLN A 98 -9.59 17.71 9.41
C GLN A 98 -10.66 17.94 10.48
N TRP A 99 -10.74 17.07 11.47
CA TRP A 99 -11.75 17.19 12.53
C TRP A 99 -11.49 18.34 13.51
N ARG A 100 -10.33 19.02 13.45
CA ARG A 100 -9.92 20.23 14.19
C ARG A 100 -10.09 20.17 15.72
N ASN A 101 -11.33 20.11 16.20
CA ASN A 101 -11.72 20.29 17.59
C ASN A 101 -12.22 18.97 18.22
N GLY A 102 -12.07 18.85 19.53
CA GLY A 102 -12.46 17.65 20.28
C GLY A 102 -13.93 17.24 20.13
N LYS A 103 -14.84 18.22 20.21
CA LYS A 103 -16.28 18.00 20.03
C LYS A 103 -16.59 17.40 18.65
N ASN A 104 -16.01 17.94 17.58
CA ASN A 104 -16.18 17.43 16.22
C ASN A 104 -15.58 16.03 16.06
N ARG A 105 -14.42 15.75 16.67
CA ARG A 105 -13.83 14.39 16.67
C ARG A 105 -14.79 13.37 17.30
N LYS A 106 -15.31 13.63 18.50
CA LYS A 106 -16.27 12.74 19.17
C LYS A 106 -17.56 12.59 18.35
N HIS A 107 -18.07 13.68 17.78
CA HIS A 107 -19.26 13.66 16.92
C HIS A 107 -19.05 12.79 15.67
N ARG A 108 -17.94 12.97 14.94
CA ARG A 108 -17.59 12.19 13.74
C ARG A 108 -17.35 10.72 14.06
N LEU A 109 -16.80 10.39 15.22
CA LEU A 109 -16.64 9.00 15.66
C LEU A 109 -17.99 8.36 16.02
N ARG A 110 -18.88 9.09 16.69
CA ARG A 110 -20.24 8.62 16.99
C ARG A 110 -21.03 8.33 15.71
N GLN A 111 -20.94 9.20 14.70
CA GLN A 111 -21.55 8.96 13.38
C GLN A 111 -21.04 7.68 12.69
N ARG A 112 -19.90 7.13 13.13
CA ARG A 112 -19.30 5.91 12.58
C ARG A 112 -19.55 4.68 13.45
N GLY A 113 -20.47 4.77 14.41
CA GLY A 113 -20.84 3.65 15.27
C GLY A 113 -19.91 3.40 16.46
N VAL A 114 -19.00 4.33 16.78
CA VAL A 114 -18.21 4.20 18.01
C VAL A 114 -19.09 4.44 19.23
N ASP A 115 -19.13 3.47 20.14
CA ASP A 115 -19.91 3.52 21.37
C ASP A 115 -19.66 4.80 22.18
N LYS A 116 -20.75 5.40 22.67
CA LYS A 116 -20.70 6.62 23.47
C LYS A 116 -19.80 6.47 24.70
N TRP A 117 -19.85 5.34 25.40
CA TRP A 117 -19.04 5.08 26.59
C TRP A 117 -17.54 5.06 26.29
N LYS A 118 -17.12 4.54 25.12
CA LYS A 118 -15.70 4.56 24.69
C LYS A 118 -15.25 6.00 24.44
N LEU A 119 -16.10 6.83 23.85
CA LEU A 119 -15.80 8.23 23.57
C LEU A 119 -15.80 9.11 24.82
N GLU A 120 -16.58 8.77 25.83
CA GLU A 120 -16.63 9.49 27.11
C GLU A 120 -15.39 9.22 27.95
N LYS A 121 -14.99 7.95 28.08
CA LYS A 121 -13.74 7.56 28.74
C LYS A 121 -12.49 8.01 27.99
N TRP A 122 -12.61 8.34 26.70
CA TRP A 122 -11.47 8.75 25.90
C TRP A 122 -11.14 10.24 26.07
N GLU A 123 -9.98 10.49 26.67
CA GLU A 123 -9.33 11.78 26.68
C GLU A 123 -8.62 12.01 25.34
N LEU A 124 -8.80 13.21 24.77
CA LEU A 124 -8.19 13.60 23.50
C LEU A 124 -6.69 13.85 23.71
N GLY A 125 -5.92 12.77 23.77
CA GLY A 125 -4.49 12.83 24.05
C GLY A 125 -3.68 13.43 22.90
N SER A 126 -2.54 14.01 23.27
CA SER A 126 -1.37 14.40 22.47
C SER A 126 -1.57 15.34 21.27
N ASN A 127 -0.71 16.38 21.22
CA ASN A 127 -0.52 17.26 20.06
C ASN A 127 0.12 16.54 18.85
N SER A 128 0.59 15.29 19.00
CA SER A 128 1.21 14.53 17.91
C SER A 128 0.16 13.85 17.02
N TYR A 129 -0.08 14.44 15.85
CA TYR A 129 -0.97 13.87 14.83
C TYR A 129 -0.58 12.43 14.42
N TRP A 130 0.72 12.11 14.40
CA TRP A 130 1.19 10.76 14.02
C TRP A 130 0.94 9.73 15.12
N LYS A 131 1.05 10.12 16.40
CA LYS A 131 0.68 9.26 17.53
C LYS A 131 -0.83 9.03 17.55
N MET A 132 -1.62 10.08 17.35
CA MET A 132 -3.07 9.96 17.31
C MET A 132 -3.59 9.15 16.13
N ALA A 133 -2.90 9.17 15.00
CA ALA A 133 -3.23 8.28 13.89
C ALA A 133 -3.11 6.78 14.24
N GLU A 134 -2.22 6.41 15.17
CA GLU A 134 -2.11 5.04 15.68
C GLU A 134 -3.25 4.73 16.65
N VAL A 135 -3.56 5.64 17.58
CA VAL A 135 -4.69 5.49 18.51
C VAL A 135 -6.02 5.37 17.75
N MET A 136 -6.18 6.15 16.68
CA MET A 136 -7.34 6.10 15.80
C MET A 136 -7.55 4.75 15.12
N LYS A 137 -6.56 3.85 15.11
CA LYS A 137 -6.72 2.49 14.58
C LYS A 137 -7.82 1.71 15.32
N ALA A 138 -8.03 1.96 16.61
CA ALA A 138 -9.08 1.33 17.40
C ALA A 138 -10.49 1.83 17.08
N PHE A 139 -10.61 3.03 16.47
CA PHE A 139 -11.89 3.66 16.16
C PHE A 139 -12.21 3.67 14.67
N ILE A 140 -11.18 3.72 13.83
CA ILE A 140 -11.25 3.62 12.38
C ILE A 140 -10.38 2.43 12.00
N ASP A 141 -11.01 1.27 12.00
CA ASP A 141 -10.39 0.02 11.61
C ASP A 141 -10.12 -0.01 10.09
N ILE A 142 -9.77 -1.19 9.60
CA ILE A 142 -9.45 -1.40 8.20
C ILE A 142 -10.74 -1.44 7.38
N GLU A 143 -11.79 -2.04 7.93
CA GLU A 143 -13.08 -2.24 7.28
C GLU A 143 -13.77 -0.91 6.98
N ILE A 144 -13.82 0.01 7.95
CA ILE A 144 -14.34 1.37 7.77
C ILE A 144 -13.58 2.11 6.66
N LEU A 145 -12.25 1.94 6.58
CA LEU A 145 -11.47 2.57 5.51
C LEU A 145 -11.84 2.04 4.12
N HIS A 146 -12.15 0.75 3.99
CA HIS A 146 -12.54 0.15 2.72
C HIS A 146 -14.01 0.42 2.39
N GLN A 147 -14.93 0.16 3.31
CA GLN A 147 -16.37 0.24 3.08
C GLN A 147 -16.86 1.69 3.03
N HIS A 148 -16.56 2.48 4.06
CA HIS A 148 -17.09 3.85 4.17
C HIS A 148 -16.30 4.83 3.31
N TYR A 149 -14.96 4.74 3.35
CA TYR A 149 -14.10 5.68 2.65
C TYR A 149 -13.65 5.22 1.27
N LYS A 150 -14.04 4.01 0.83
CA LYS A 150 -13.74 3.46 -0.49
C LYS A 150 -12.23 3.36 -0.79
N LEU A 151 -11.40 3.11 0.21
CA LEU A 151 -9.97 2.82 -0.01
C LEU A 151 -9.84 1.45 -0.70
N ALA A 152 -9.01 1.35 -1.73
CA ALA A 152 -8.81 0.08 -2.43
C ALA A 152 -8.07 -0.97 -1.56
N ASP A 153 -8.52 -2.22 -1.59
CA ASP A 153 -7.80 -3.37 -1.01
C ASP A 153 -6.74 -3.89 -1.98
N ILE A 154 -5.59 -3.19 -1.98
CA ILE A 154 -4.45 -3.46 -2.85
C ILE A 154 -3.83 -4.85 -2.57
N PRO A 155 -3.59 -5.29 -1.32
CA PRO A 155 -3.05 -6.63 -1.07
C PRO A 155 -3.99 -7.74 -1.54
N GLY A 156 -5.31 -7.60 -1.32
CA GLY A 156 -6.31 -8.55 -1.81
C GLY A 156 -6.32 -8.62 -3.34
N TYR A 157 -6.38 -7.46 -4.01
CA TYR A 157 -6.32 -7.38 -5.47
C TYR A 157 -5.04 -7.96 -6.05
N TYR A 158 -3.88 -7.70 -5.42
CA TYR A 158 -2.60 -8.28 -5.82
C TYR A 158 -2.62 -9.81 -5.74
N ASN A 159 -3.18 -10.38 -4.67
CA ASN A 159 -3.28 -11.83 -4.51
C ASN A 159 -4.16 -12.46 -5.59
N LYS A 160 -5.27 -11.80 -5.95
CA LYS A 160 -6.14 -12.24 -7.06
C LYS A 160 -5.38 -12.26 -8.39
N LEU A 161 -4.74 -11.14 -8.76
CA LEU A 161 -3.94 -11.06 -9.99
C LEU A 161 -2.78 -12.07 -10.01
N ARG A 162 -2.17 -12.35 -8.85
CA ARG A 162 -1.09 -13.33 -8.74
C ARG A 162 -1.60 -14.75 -8.91
N ALA A 163 -2.78 -15.07 -8.38
CA ALA A 163 -3.41 -16.38 -8.56
C ALA A 163 -3.76 -16.63 -10.03
N GLU A 164 -4.33 -15.62 -10.71
CA GLU A 164 -4.62 -15.67 -12.15
C GLU A 164 -3.35 -15.89 -12.98
N ARG A 165 -2.27 -15.16 -12.69
CA ARG A 165 -0.97 -15.37 -13.36
C ARG A 165 -0.38 -16.74 -13.11
N ILE A 166 -0.43 -17.26 -11.89
CA ILE A 166 0.09 -18.60 -11.60
C ILE A 166 -0.72 -19.67 -12.35
N GLY A 167 -2.04 -19.48 -12.50
CA GLY A 167 -2.88 -20.35 -13.33
C GLY A 167 -2.45 -20.34 -14.80
N GLN A 168 -2.20 -19.15 -15.36
CA GLN A 168 -1.72 -19.00 -16.74
C GLN A 168 -0.29 -19.52 -16.93
N ASP A 169 0.63 -19.18 -16.03
CA ASP A 169 2.02 -19.63 -16.06
C ASP A 169 2.14 -21.14 -15.83
N GLY A 170 1.22 -21.75 -15.05
CA GLY A 170 1.12 -23.20 -14.91
C GLY A 170 0.85 -23.86 -16.26
N ILE A 171 -0.08 -23.31 -17.04
CA ILE A 171 -0.37 -23.76 -18.41
C ILE A 171 0.84 -23.53 -19.34
N VAL A 172 1.49 -22.36 -19.26
CA VAL A 172 2.62 -22.00 -20.14
C VAL A 172 3.89 -22.78 -19.80
N LEU A 173 4.18 -23.04 -18.53
CA LEU A 173 5.31 -23.85 -18.10
C LEU A 173 5.10 -25.31 -18.45
N ASP A 174 3.89 -25.84 -18.31
CA ASP A 174 3.55 -27.22 -18.73
C ASP A 174 3.68 -27.37 -20.25
N PHE A 175 3.20 -26.38 -21.02
CA PHE A 175 3.37 -26.35 -22.49
C PHE A 175 4.84 -26.24 -22.92
N ARG A 176 5.67 -25.44 -22.24
CA ARG A 176 7.10 -25.31 -22.55
C ARG A 176 7.93 -26.51 -22.10
N TYR A 177 7.57 -27.17 -21.01
CA TYR A 177 8.25 -28.41 -20.61
C TYR A 177 7.87 -29.55 -21.56
N ASN A 178 6.59 -29.73 -21.89
CA ASN A 178 6.16 -30.83 -22.78
C ASN A 178 6.54 -30.64 -24.26
N SER A 179 6.86 -29.42 -24.71
CA SER A 179 7.37 -29.16 -26.07
C SER A 179 8.89 -29.23 -26.21
N LEU A 180 9.62 -29.33 -25.09
CA LEU A 180 11.09 -29.52 -25.10
C LEU A 180 11.49 -31.00 -24.94
N PHE A 181 10.52 -31.90 -24.74
CA PHE A 181 10.73 -33.35 -24.57
C PHE A 181 9.91 -34.20 -25.57
N CYS A 182 9.42 -33.61 -26.67
CA CYS A 182 8.93 -34.32 -27.84
C CYS A 182 9.90 -34.12 -29.01
#